data_AF-R0CMR3-F1
#
_entry.id   AF-R0CMR3-F1
#
_cell.length_a   1.000
_cell.length_b   1.000
_cell.length_c   1.000
_cell.angle_alpha   90.00
_cell.angle_beta   90.00
_cell.angle_gamma   90.00
#
_symmetry.space_group_name_H-M   'P 1'
#
loop_
_entity.id
_entity.type
_entity.pdbx_description
1 polymer ?
#
loop_
_entity_poly.entity_id
_entity_poly.type
_entity_poly.pdbx_seq_one_letter_code
_entity_poly.pdbx_strand_id
1 'polypeptide(L)'
;MTTELLRSSFDVDGTRVELLWDEQRFRFTVATRWINLAHLGCSLPTDGNKALALAQASATFEAVCMDGATRGSAQNAKKAAQSIHPARCISPSGYEREVLRRSAKPSTS
;
A
#
# COMPACT_ATOMS: atom_id res chain seq x y z
N MET A 1 -6.71 -7.10 -20.44
CA MET A 1 -5.90 -6.93 -19.21
C MET A 1 -6.87 -6.99 -18.05
N THR A 2 -6.83 -8.05 -17.24
CA THR A 2 -7.71 -8.22 -16.07
C THR A 2 -7.06 -7.59 -14.85
N THR A 3 -7.24 -6.27 -14.73
CA THR A 3 -7.00 -5.59 -13.47
C THR A 3 -8.22 -5.77 -12.58
N GLU A 4 -8.04 -6.32 -11.38
CA GLU A 4 -9.10 -6.56 -10.41
C GLU A 4 -9.10 -5.46 -9.34
N LEU A 5 -10.28 -4.91 -9.01
CA LEU A 5 -10.44 -4.01 -7.88
C LEU A 5 -10.61 -4.84 -6.59
N LEU A 6 -9.66 -4.72 -5.67
CA LEU A 6 -9.71 -5.46 -4.39
C LEU A 6 -10.43 -4.69 -3.29
N ARG A 7 -10.21 -3.37 -3.25
CA ARG A 7 -10.82 -2.48 -2.24
C ARG A 7 -10.77 -1.03 -2.72
N SER A 8 -11.70 -0.23 -2.23
CA SER A 8 -11.77 1.21 -2.49
C SER A 8 -12.25 1.94 -1.24
N SER A 9 -11.74 3.15 -1.03
CA SER A 9 -12.16 4.07 0.04
C SER A 9 -11.95 5.51 -0.42
N PHE A 10 -12.09 6.46 0.50
CA PHE A 10 -11.77 7.86 0.30
C PHE A 10 -10.60 8.25 1.21
N ASP A 11 -9.78 9.20 0.75
CA ASP A 11 -8.81 9.85 1.61
C ASP A 11 -9.46 10.96 2.47
N VAL A 12 -8.64 11.62 3.30
CA VAL A 12 -9.06 12.74 4.15
C VAL A 12 -9.64 13.94 3.40
N ASP A 13 -9.33 14.09 2.12
CA ASP A 13 -9.80 15.19 1.26
C ASP A 13 -11.02 14.79 0.39
N GLY A 14 -11.52 13.55 0.54
CA GLY A 14 -12.65 13.03 -0.23
C GLY A 14 -12.28 12.49 -1.61
N THR A 15 -10.99 12.32 -1.91
CA THR A 15 -10.52 11.67 -3.14
C THR A 15 -10.66 10.16 -3.02
N ARG A 16 -11.31 9.53 -4.01
CA ARG A 16 -11.43 8.06 -4.06
C ARG A 16 -10.07 7.41 -4.33
N VAL A 17 -9.68 6.50 -3.44
CA VAL A 17 -8.48 5.66 -3.52
C VAL A 17 -8.89 4.22 -3.77
N GLU A 18 -8.14 3.52 -4.61
CA GLU A 18 -8.39 2.15 -5.04
C GLU A 18 -7.12 1.31 -4.87
N LEU A 19 -7.30 0.06 -4.43
CA LEU A 19 -6.27 -0.97 -4.47
C LEU A 19 -6.63 -1.99 -5.55
N LEU A 20 -5.75 -2.08 -6.54
CA LEU A 20 -5.93 -2.89 -7.73
C LEU A 20 -4.90 -4.02 -7.77
N TRP A 21 -5.27 -5.17 -8.32
CA TRP A 21 -4.36 -6.27 -8.63
C TRP A 21 -4.24 -6.47 -10.14
N ASP A 22 -3.00 -6.50 -10.65
CA ASP A 22 -2.67 -6.83 -12.04
C ASP A 22 -2.01 -8.21 -12.07
N GLU A 23 -2.79 -9.22 -12.46
CA GLU A 23 -2.35 -10.63 -12.52
C GLU A 23 -1.22 -10.82 -13.54
N GLN A 24 -1.24 -10.11 -14.68
CA GLN A 24 -0.21 -10.24 -15.71
C GLN A 24 1.13 -9.69 -15.25
N ARG A 25 1.13 -8.64 -14.43
CA ARG A 25 2.34 -7.99 -13.91
C ARG A 25 2.71 -8.45 -12.50
N PHE A 26 1.93 -9.35 -11.90
CA PHE A 26 2.06 -9.79 -10.51
C PHE A 26 2.22 -8.63 -9.52
N ARG A 27 1.35 -7.61 -9.65
CA ARG A 27 1.54 -6.32 -8.98
C ARG A 27 0.26 -5.70 -8.43
N PHE A 28 0.33 -5.26 -7.18
CA PHE A 28 -0.66 -4.41 -6.55
C PHE A 28 -0.42 -2.93 -6.88
N THR A 29 -1.48 -2.18 -7.10
CA THR A 29 -1.44 -0.75 -7.39
C THR A 29 -2.40 0.00 -6.48
N VAL A 30 -1.89 0.97 -5.72
CA VAL A 30 -2.70 1.98 -5.05
C VAL A 30 -2.85 3.16 -6.01
N ALA A 31 -4.08 3.55 -6.33
CA ALA A 31 -4.36 4.58 -7.33
C ALA A 31 -5.57 5.43 -6.94
N THR A 32 -5.70 6.56 -7.61
CA THR A 32 -6.97 7.29 -7.73
C THR A 32 -7.50 7.12 -9.14
N ARG A 33 -8.66 7.72 -9.44
CA ARG A 33 -9.18 7.83 -10.82
C ARG A 33 -8.16 8.45 -11.80
N TRP A 34 -7.28 9.32 -11.31
CA TRP A 34 -6.43 10.17 -12.17
C TRP A 34 -4.98 9.71 -12.24
N ILE A 35 -4.46 9.11 -11.16
CA ILE A 35 -3.04 8.77 -11.07
C ILE A 35 -2.80 7.47 -10.28
N ASN A 36 -1.78 6.72 -10.70
CA ASN A 36 -1.20 5.66 -9.88
C ASN A 36 -0.29 6.29 -8.81
N LEU A 37 -0.51 5.92 -7.55
CA LEU A 37 0.19 6.47 -6.39
C LEU A 37 1.36 5.58 -5.95
N ALA A 38 1.12 4.26 -5.86
CA ALA A 38 2.15 3.29 -5.50
C ALA A 38 1.95 1.96 -6.22
N HIS A 39 3.06 1.26 -6.45
CA HIS A 39 3.10 -0.09 -7.00
C HIS A 39 3.90 -1.01 -6.09
N LEU A 40 3.33 -2.18 -5.77
CA LEU A 40 3.95 -3.20 -4.94
C LEU A 40 3.88 -4.54 -5.68
N GLY A 41 5.01 -4.97 -6.20
CA GLY A 41 5.14 -6.19 -6.99
C GLY A 41 5.65 -7.38 -6.18
N CYS A 42 5.41 -8.57 -6.68
CA CYS A 42 6.02 -9.79 -6.19
C CYS A 42 7.34 -10.02 -6.95
N SER A 43 8.46 -10.23 -6.25
CA SER A 43 9.73 -10.56 -6.92
C SER A 43 9.69 -11.93 -7.61
N LEU A 44 8.92 -12.87 -7.04
CA LEU A 44 8.61 -14.17 -7.64
C LEU A 44 7.11 -14.44 -7.51
N PRO A 45 6.47 -15.11 -8.48
CA PRO A 45 5.04 -15.40 -8.49
C PRO A 45 4.70 -16.59 -7.57
N THR A 46 5.02 -16.48 -6.29
CA THR A 46 4.65 -17.46 -5.26
C THR A 46 3.55 -16.90 -4.38
N ASP A 47 2.72 -17.77 -3.81
CA ASP A 47 1.63 -17.37 -2.91
C ASP A 47 2.13 -16.58 -1.70
N GLY A 48 3.28 -16.98 -1.15
CA GLY A 48 3.91 -16.27 -0.03
C GLY A 48 4.33 -14.84 -0.41
N ASN A 49 4.90 -14.64 -1.60
CA ASN A 49 5.27 -13.31 -2.06
C ASN A 49 4.06 -12.46 -2.43
N LYS A 50 3.01 -13.07 -2.99
CA LYS A 50 1.72 -12.41 -3.25
C LYS A 50 1.07 -11.95 -1.94
N ALA A 51 1.06 -12.80 -0.92
CA ALA A 51 0.54 -12.46 0.40
C ALA A 51 1.33 -11.33 1.08
N LEU A 52 2.67 -11.37 1.00
CA LEU A 52 3.53 -10.31 1.52
C LEU A 52 3.26 -8.98 0.80
N ALA A 53 3.23 -8.98 -0.54
CA ALA A 53 2.95 -7.79 -1.33
C ALA A 53 1.54 -7.25 -1.08
N LEU A 54 0.55 -8.12 -0.89
CA LEU A 54 -0.82 -7.72 -0.53
C LEU A 54 -0.86 -7.02 0.84
N ALA A 55 -0.18 -7.57 1.85
CA ALA A 55 -0.11 -6.96 3.17
C ALA A 55 0.53 -5.58 3.09
N GLN A 56 1.66 -5.45 2.38
CA GLN A 56 2.33 -4.17 2.16
C GLN A 56 1.45 -3.18 1.41
N ALA A 57 0.73 -3.63 0.39
CA ALA A 57 -0.13 -2.78 -0.41
C ALA A 57 -1.37 -2.32 0.35
N SER A 58 -1.94 -3.20 1.18
CA SER A 58 -3.06 -2.88 2.06
C SER A 58 -2.66 -1.81 3.09
N ALA A 59 -1.53 -1.98 3.76
CA ALA A 59 -1.05 -0.97 4.71
C ALA A 59 -0.68 0.37 4.02
N THR A 60 -0.14 0.31 2.80
CA THR A 60 0.11 1.52 1.99
C THR A 60 -1.21 2.22 1.65
N PHE A 61 -2.24 1.46 1.27
CA PHE A 61 -3.57 1.97 0.98
C PHE A 61 -4.18 2.68 2.20
N GLU A 62 -4.15 2.07 3.39
CA GLU A 62 -4.67 2.69 4.62
C GLU A 62 -3.93 4.00 4.94
N ALA A 63 -2.60 4.02 4.80
CA ALA A 63 -1.82 5.23 5.02
C ALA A 63 -2.15 6.34 4.02
N VAL A 64 -2.35 6.00 2.76
CA VAL A 64 -2.77 6.97 1.74
C VAL A 64 -4.17 7.53 2.03
N CYS A 65 -5.09 6.69 2.51
CA CYS A 65 -6.42 7.16 2.93
C CYS A 65 -6.33 8.13 4.14
N MET A 66 -5.42 7.90 5.07
CA MET A 66 -5.29 8.73 6.29
C MET A 66 -4.45 9.99 6.10
N ASP A 67 -3.42 9.97 5.25
CA ASP A 67 -2.47 11.08 5.07
C ASP A 67 -2.77 11.90 3.80
N GLY A 68 -3.67 11.43 2.93
CA GLY A 68 -4.04 12.07 1.66
C GLY A 68 -3.47 11.36 0.42
N ALA A 69 -4.23 11.37 -0.67
CA ALA A 69 -3.98 10.65 -1.92
C ALA A 69 -2.91 11.29 -2.81
N THR A 70 -1.73 11.56 -2.24
CA THR A 70 -0.60 12.18 -2.93
C THR A 70 0.53 11.17 -3.22
N ARG A 71 1.37 11.47 -4.21
CA ARG A 71 2.56 10.65 -4.50
C ARG A 71 3.53 10.61 -3.32
N GLY A 72 3.67 11.71 -2.57
CA GLY A 72 4.57 11.79 -1.41
C GLY A 72 4.12 10.87 -0.27
N SER A 73 2.83 10.95 0.08
CA SER A 73 2.21 10.04 1.07
C SER A 73 2.41 8.57 0.68
N ALA A 74 2.07 8.22 -0.57
CA ALA A 74 2.18 6.86 -1.06
C ALA A 74 3.64 6.35 -1.11
N GLN A 75 4.61 7.21 -1.45
CA GLN A 75 6.03 6.85 -1.43
C GLN A 75 6.54 6.60 0.00
N ASN A 76 6.18 7.45 0.96
CA ASN A 76 6.56 7.29 2.36
C ASN A 76 5.95 6.02 2.95
N ALA A 77 4.65 5.80 2.73
CA ALA A 77 3.94 4.60 3.16
C ALA A 77 4.52 3.33 2.53
N LYS A 78 4.81 3.34 1.23
CA LYS A 78 5.47 2.22 0.55
C LYS A 78 6.83 1.91 1.16
N LYS A 79 7.67 2.93 1.38
CA LYS A 79 9.01 2.76 1.99
C LYS A 79 8.89 2.18 3.40
N ALA A 80 7.93 2.68 4.19
CA ALA A 80 7.65 2.16 5.52
C ALA A 80 7.21 0.68 5.48
N ALA A 81 6.22 0.34 4.65
CA ALA A 81 5.72 -1.02 4.46
C ALA A 81 6.81 -2.01 4.03
N GLN A 82 7.73 -1.59 3.15
CA GLN A 82 8.83 -2.45 2.70
C GLN A 82 9.96 -2.59 3.73
N SER A 83 10.06 -1.67 4.70
CA SER A 83 11.09 -1.72 5.76
C SER A 83 10.80 -2.72 6.88
N ILE A 84 9.56 -3.25 6.94
CA ILE A 84 9.11 -4.17 7.98
C ILE A 84 8.44 -5.40 7.37
N HIS A 85 8.82 -6.57 7.87
CA HIS A 85 8.14 -7.80 7.50
C HIS A 85 6.87 -7.96 8.33
N PRO A 86 5.67 -8.20 7.75
CA PRO A 86 4.40 -8.28 8.48
C PRO A 86 4.41 -9.29 9.64
N ALA A 87 5.10 -10.42 9.48
CA ALA A 87 5.26 -11.44 10.53
C ALA A 87 6.01 -10.96 11.79
N ARG A 88 6.67 -9.79 11.76
CA ARG A 88 7.30 -9.18 12.94
C ARG A 88 6.31 -8.39 13.79
N CYS A 89 5.09 -8.18 13.29
CA CYS A 89 4.03 -7.48 14.02
C CYS A 89 3.10 -8.51 14.68
N ILE A 90 2.52 -8.13 15.81
CA ILE A 90 1.65 -8.99 16.63
C ILE A 90 0.37 -9.38 15.86
N SER A 91 -0.09 -8.54 14.93
CA SER A 91 -1.29 -8.76 14.13
C SER A 91 -1.27 -7.95 12.83
N PRO A 92 -2.17 -8.24 11.86
CA PRO A 92 -2.32 -7.44 10.64
C PRO A 92 -2.59 -5.95 10.93
N SER A 93 -3.51 -5.64 11.85
CA SER A 93 -3.77 -4.26 12.27
C SER A 93 -2.58 -3.63 12.99
N GLY A 94 -1.78 -4.42 13.70
CA GLY A 94 -0.53 -3.96 14.30
C GLY A 94 0.51 -3.56 13.24
N TYR A 95 0.57 -4.30 12.14
CA TYR A 95 1.41 -3.98 10.99
C TYR A 95 0.97 -2.68 10.30
N GLU A 96 -0.32 -2.52 9.99
CA GLU A 96 -0.86 -1.29 9.39
C GLU A 96 -0.58 -0.05 10.26
N ARG A 97 -0.81 -0.16 11.57
CA ARG A 97 -0.48 0.92 12.52
C ARG A 97 1.00 1.28 12.53
N GLU A 98 1.88 0.29 12.43
CA GLU A 98 3.33 0.54 12.39
C GLU A 98 3.75 1.21 11.08
N VAL A 99 3.12 0.87 9.94
CA VAL A 99 3.32 1.56 8.67
C VAL A 99 2.89 3.02 8.79
N LEU A 100 1.67 3.29 9.26
CA LEU A 100 1.13 4.63 9.51
C LEU A 100 2.08 5.46 10.40
N ARG A 101 2.55 4.87 11.51
CA ARG A 101 3.46 5.54 12.44
C ARG A 101 4.80 5.90 11.81
N ARG A 102 5.32 5.08 10.90
CA ARG A 102 6.60 5.32 10.22
C ARG A 102 6.46 6.24 9.01
N SER A 103 5.34 6.21 8.30
CA SER A 103 5.07 7.10 7.16
C SER A 103 4.86 8.54 7.60
N ALA A 104 4.24 8.75 8.76
CA ALA A 104 4.00 10.07 9.34
C ALA A 104 5.26 10.73 9.93
N LYS A 105 6.34 9.97 10.17
CA LYS A 105 7.58 10.57 10.67
C LYS A 105 8.27 11.37 9.55
N PRO A 106 8.64 12.64 9.78
CA PRO A 106 9.49 13.35 8.85
C PRO A 106 10.78 12.56 8.67
N SER A 107 11.19 12.33 7.42
CA SER A 107 12.49 11.74 7.14
C SER A 107 13.55 12.67 7.72
N THR A 108 14.14 12.29 8.85
CA THR A 108 15.38 12.92 9.31
C THR A 108 16.45 12.59 8.27
N SER A 109 16.72 13.55 7.40
CA SER A 109 17.84 13.54 6.46
C SER A 109 19.18 13.48 7.21
#